data_AF-A0A4Y7TW97-F1
#
_entry.id   AF-A0A4Y7TW97-F1
#
_cell.length_a   1.000
_cell.length_b   1.000
_cell.length_c   1.000
_cell.angle_alpha   90.00
_cell.angle_beta   90.00
_cell.angle_gamma   90.00
#
_symmetry.space_group_name_H-M   'P 1'
#
loop_
_entity.id
_entity.type
_entity.pdbx_description
1 polymer ?
#
loop_
_entity_poly.entity_id
_entity_poly.type
_entity_poly.pdbx_seq_one_letter_code
_entity_poly.pdbx_strand_id
1 'polypeptide(L)'
;MENRAQAIEAQVRSAVEATNKTGLLRKETLSVLIRATHSASNVLKALAADNIQYLFQDFPEQEEQAINAIYDLCEDQDQQIRIQGYKAISRISRIERRLVKRNADVLLQLLQSDEPGEVSVVKSALLEHLEMDRKGTLSVLHDQLTSVDCDMDEEERAMRERLRSLVSSFLTNDAFGSLDPESLVGVVPYLSLAEAEHIVHKLPESLSKQLLQALLERVTTTLGSSFSRTRPELELAQNFVLEQRMTGPLELLRYYRDHLTKTTFLDQLTQPDREWLLGKLASVLSFVQRSPSDQELLQTQWGVVAACPYLLEVWCALPTTNLH
;
A
#
# COMPACT_ATOMS: atom_id res chain seq x y z
N MET A 1 -30.68 -19.90 28.35
CA MET A 1 -29.95 -19.43 27.14
C MET A 1 -29.11 -20.53 26.50
N GLU A 2 -28.42 -21.34 27.29
CA GLU A 2 -27.65 -22.51 26.83
C GLU A 2 -28.46 -23.49 25.96
N ASN A 3 -29.71 -23.78 26.36
CA ASN A 3 -30.64 -24.61 25.59
C ASN A 3 -30.94 -24.04 24.18
N ARG A 4 -30.94 -22.70 24.01
CA ARG A 4 -31.17 -22.07 22.70
C ARG A 4 -29.96 -22.21 21.78
N ALA A 5 -28.74 -22.09 22.32
CA ALA A 5 -27.51 -22.29 21.53
C ALA A 5 -27.41 -23.73 21.01
N GLN A 6 -27.67 -24.71 21.88
CA GLN A 6 -27.70 -26.12 21.50
C GLN A 6 -28.76 -26.43 20.44
N ALA A 7 -29.95 -25.82 20.54
CA ALA A 7 -31.00 -25.99 19.54
C ALA A 7 -30.60 -25.42 18.17
N ILE A 8 -29.99 -24.22 18.12
CA ILE A 8 -29.52 -23.63 16.86
C ILE A 8 -28.36 -24.47 16.30
N GLU A 9 -27.44 -24.93 17.13
CA GLU A 9 -26.32 -25.78 16.69
C GLU A 9 -26.81 -27.11 16.08
N ALA A 10 -27.80 -27.75 16.70
CA ALA A 10 -28.44 -28.94 16.15
C ALA A 10 -29.12 -28.64 14.81
N GLN A 11 -29.83 -27.51 14.70
CA GLN A 11 -30.44 -27.08 13.46
C GLN A 11 -29.41 -26.82 12.36
N VAL A 12 -28.28 -26.17 12.68
CA VAL A 12 -27.17 -25.95 11.74
C VAL A 12 -26.63 -27.28 11.24
N ARG A 13 -26.37 -28.23 12.14
CA ARG A 13 -25.85 -29.55 11.76
C ARG A 13 -26.80 -30.25 10.77
N SER A 14 -28.09 -30.29 11.09
CA SER A 14 -29.10 -30.88 10.20
C SER A 14 -29.22 -30.13 8.88
N ALA A 15 -29.10 -28.81 8.88
CA ALA A 15 -29.15 -28.01 7.66
C ALA A 15 -27.93 -28.27 6.77
N VAL A 16 -26.73 -28.34 7.35
CA VAL A 16 -25.46 -28.60 6.64
C VAL A 16 -25.46 -30.00 6.00
N GLU A 17 -25.99 -31.00 6.71
CA GLU A 17 -26.11 -32.39 6.22
C GLU A 17 -27.23 -32.59 5.18
N ALA A 18 -28.15 -31.64 5.04
CA ALA A 18 -29.27 -31.76 4.11
C ALA A 18 -28.79 -31.82 2.65
N THR A 19 -29.31 -32.80 1.89
CA THR A 19 -28.97 -33.00 0.48
C THR A 19 -29.50 -31.89 -0.43
N ASN A 20 -30.64 -31.30 -0.09
CA ASN A 20 -31.23 -30.20 -0.83
C ASN A 20 -30.60 -28.85 -0.40
N LYS A 21 -29.61 -28.39 -1.16
CA LYS A 21 -28.88 -27.13 -0.90
C LYS A 21 -29.76 -25.88 -0.90
N THR A 22 -30.83 -25.86 -1.70
CA THR A 22 -31.79 -24.73 -1.76
C THR A 22 -33.06 -24.98 -0.94
N GLY A 23 -33.03 -25.99 -0.04
CA GLY A 23 -34.17 -26.35 0.77
C GLY A 23 -34.54 -25.29 1.81
N LEU A 24 -35.83 -25.25 2.16
CA LEU A 24 -36.40 -24.33 3.15
C LEU A 24 -35.69 -24.39 4.51
N LEU A 25 -35.28 -25.59 4.96
CA LEU A 25 -34.51 -25.76 6.20
C LEU A 25 -33.20 -24.97 6.19
N ARG A 26 -32.43 -25.02 5.10
CA ARG A 26 -31.15 -24.32 4.99
C ARG A 26 -31.37 -22.80 4.96
N LYS A 27 -32.40 -22.35 4.23
CA LYS A 27 -32.78 -20.93 4.15
C LYS A 27 -33.19 -20.35 5.50
N GLU A 28 -34.05 -21.06 6.22
CA GLU A 28 -34.49 -20.66 7.55
C GLU A 28 -33.32 -20.67 8.54
N THR A 29 -32.42 -21.66 8.43
CA THR A 29 -31.24 -21.76 9.28
C THR A 29 -30.28 -20.58 9.05
N LEU A 30 -30.02 -20.20 7.81
CA LEU A 30 -29.24 -18.99 7.51
C LEU A 30 -29.92 -17.75 8.11
N SER A 31 -31.23 -17.63 7.97
CA SER A 31 -32.01 -16.54 8.56
C SER A 31 -31.94 -16.51 10.10
N VAL A 32 -31.89 -17.68 10.75
CA VAL A 32 -31.70 -17.81 12.20
C VAL A 32 -30.30 -17.35 12.60
N LEU A 33 -29.26 -17.73 11.85
CA LEU A 33 -27.88 -17.31 12.11
C LEU A 33 -27.71 -15.80 11.93
N ILE A 34 -28.26 -15.22 10.86
CA ILE A 34 -28.28 -13.77 10.64
C ILE A 34 -28.91 -13.04 11.84
N ARG A 35 -30.07 -13.51 12.33
CA ARG A 35 -30.68 -12.90 13.54
C ARG A 35 -29.86 -13.11 14.81
N ALA A 36 -29.05 -14.16 14.87
CA ALA A 36 -28.26 -14.48 16.05
C ALA A 36 -27.04 -13.56 16.21
N THR A 37 -26.56 -12.90 15.15
CA THR A 37 -25.48 -11.89 15.23
C THR A 37 -25.87 -10.68 16.09
N HIS A 38 -27.16 -10.36 16.14
CA HIS A 38 -27.72 -9.28 16.96
C HIS A 38 -28.23 -9.74 18.33
N SER A 39 -27.93 -10.98 18.74
CA SER A 39 -28.36 -11.48 20.06
C SER A 39 -27.62 -10.80 21.20
N ALA A 40 -28.22 -10.66 22.38
CA ALA A 40 -27.48 -10.27 23.58
C ALA A 40 -26.48 -11.34 24.08
N SER A 41 -26.49 -12.55 23.51
CA SER A 41 -25.63 -13.66 23.91
C SER A 41 -24.41 -13.81 23.02
N ASN A 42 -23.22 -13.61 23.57
CA ASN A 42 -21.94 -13.79 22.85
C ASN A 42 -21.78 -15.22 22.31
N VAL A 43 -22.33 -16.23 22.99
CA VAL A 43 -22.33 -17.62 22.51
C VAL A 43 -23.12 -17.74 21.19
N LEU A 44 -24.25 -17.05 21.07
CA LEU A 44 -25.06 -17.08 19.85
C LEU A 44 -24.42 -16.28 18.71
N LYS A 45 -23.77 -15.16 19.02
CA LYS A 45 -23.01 -14.37 18.05
C LYS A 45 -21.83 -15.16 17.49
N ALA A 46 -21.04 -15.81 18.36
CA ALA A 46 -19.94 -16.66 17.95
C ALA A 46 -20.41 -17.86 17.11
N LEU A 47 -21.51 -18.51 17.53
CA LEU A 47 -22.14 -19.58 16.75
C LEU A 47 -22.54 -19.09 15.35
N ALA A 48 -23.09 -17.88 15.23
CA ALA A 48 -23.43 -17.29 13.94
C ALA A 48 -22.18 -17.06 13.07
N ALA A 49 -21.15 -16.40 13.64
CA ALA A 49 -19.90 -16.09 12.96
C ALA A 49 -19.20 -17.33 12.37
N ASP A 50 -19.26 -18.46 13.08
CA ASP A 50 -18.63 -19.71 12.65
C ASP A 50 -19.42 -20.46 11.58
N ASN A 51 -20.74 -20.26 11.49
CA ASN A 51 -21.62 -21.12 10.71
C ASN A 51 -22.27 -20.48 9.48
N ILE A 52 -22.37 -19.14 9.39
CA ILE A 52 -22.97 -18.45 8.23
C ILE A 52 -22.33 -18.93 6.90
N GLN A 53 -21.01 -19.12 6.90
CA GLN A 53 -20.23 -19.55 5.74
C GLN A 53 -20.78 -20.82 5.03
N TYR A 54 -21.35 -21.77 5.78
CA TYR A 54 -21.77 -23.06 5.23
C TYR A 54 -23.07 -23.02 4.43
N LEU A 55 -23.87 -21.96 4.63
CA LEU A 55 -25.18 -21.78 4.02
C LEU A 55 -25.21 -20.56 3.09
N PHE A 56 -24.16 -19.74 3.10
CA PHE A 56 -24.07 -18.45 2.43
C PHE A 56 -24.34 -18.53 0.91
N GLN A 57 -23.65 -19.42 0.20
CA GLN A 57 -23.74 -19.52 -1.27
C GLN A 57 -25.07 -20.09 -1.78
N ASP A 58 -25.85 -20.74 -0.92
CA ASP A 58 -27.08 -21.38 -1.35
C ASP A 58 -28.22 -20.38 -1.59
N PHE A 59 -28.13 -19.19 -1.00
CA PHE A 59 -29.19 -18.18 -0.99
C PHE A 59 -28.67 -16.78 -1.37
N PRO A 60 -28.40 -16.54 -2.67
CA PRO A 60 -27.95 -15.22 -3.16
C PRO A 60 -28.88 -14.08 -2.76
N GLU A 61 -30.18 -14.34 -2.57
CA GLU A 61 -31.15 -13.35 -2.14
C GLU A 61 -30.96 -12.88 -0.68
N GLN A 62 -30.22 -13.64 0.14
CA GLN A 62 -29.90 -13.30 1.54
C GLN A 62 -28.45 -12.86 1.72
N GLU A 63 -27.69 -12.80 0.63
CA GLU A 63 -26.25 -12.55 0.66
C GLU A 63 -25.89 -11.26 1.39
N GLU A 64 -26.47 -10.13 0.97
CA GLU A 64 -26.14 -8.82 1.54
C GLU A 64 -26.55 -8.75 3.01
N GLN A 65 -27.64 -9.42 3.41
CA GLN A 65 -28.05 -9.52 4.81
C GLN A 65 -27.03 -10.31 5.64
N ALA A 66 -26.49 -11.39 5.08
CA ALA A 66 -25.45 -12.20 5.73
C ALA A 66 -24.12 -11.46 5.83
N ILE A 67 -23.72 -10.71 4.80
CA ILE A 67 -22.52 -9.86 4.81
C ILE A 67 -22.66 -8.78 5.87
N ASN A 68 -23.77 -8.03 5.87
CA ASN A 68 -24.00 -6.96 6.85
C ASN A 68 -24.01 -7.53 8.28
N ALA A 69 -24.66 -8.68 8.50
CA ALA A 69 -24.64 -9.34 9.80
C ALA A 69 -23.23 -9.73 10.27
N ILE A 70 -22.30 -10.06 9.35
CA ILE A 70 -20.89 -10.29 9.68
C ILE A 70 -20.17 -8.97 10.01
N TYR A 71 -20.48 -7.89 9.30
CA TYR A 71 -19.91 -6.58 9.59
C TYR A 71 -20.40 -6.03 10.94
N ASP A 72 -21.66 -6.27 11.30
CA ASP A 72 -22.18 -5.91 12.63
C ASP A 72 -21.40 -6.63 13.75
N LEU A 73 -20.95 -7.87 13.53
CA LEU A 73 -20.09 -8.57 14.48
C LEU A 73 -18.70 -7.94 14.59
N CYS A 74 -18.19 -7.32 13.54
CA CYS A 74 -16.90 -6.62 13.53
C CYS A 74 -16.92 -5.33 14.37
N GLU A 75 -18.12 -4.80 14.64
CA GLU A 75 -18.37 -3.60 15.45
C GLU A 75 -18.93 -3.94 16.85
N ASP A 76 -18.90 -5.22 17.25
CA ASP A 76 -19.44 -5.66 18.53
C ASP A 76 -18.72 -5.01 19.72
N GLN A 77 -19.42 -4.87 20.85
CA GLN A 77 -18.82 -4.35 22.08
C GLN A 77 -17.77 -5.31 22.66
N ASP A 78 -17.94 -6.62 22.45
CA ASP A 78 -17.02 -7.64 22.92
C ASP A 78 -15.90 -7.90 21.89
N GLN A 79 -14.65 -7.69 22.31
CA GLN A 79 -13.45 -7.91 21.50
C GLN A 79 -13.36 -9.32 20.90
N GLN A 80 -13.76 -10.35 21.64
CA GLN A 80 -13.71 -11.73 21.11
C GLN A 80 -14.72 -11.92 19.99
N ILE A 81 -15.88 -11.26 20.06
CA ILE A 81 -16.87 -11.30 18.98
C ILE A 81 -16.37 -10.56 17.75
N ARG A 82 -15.74 -9.39 17.92
CA ARG A 82 -15.09 -8.66 16.81
C ARG A 82 -14.07 -9.53 16.09
N ILE A 83 -13.18 -10.18 16.85
CA ILE A 83 -12.19 -11.13 16.31
C ILE A 83 -12.86 -12.28 15.51
N GLN A 84 -14.00 -12.80 15.98
CA GLN A 84 -14.75 -13.81 15.23
C GLN A 84 -15.37 -13.23 13.96
N GLY A 85 -15.83 -11.98 13.98
CA GLY A 85 -16.26 -11.23 12.79
C GLY A 85 -15.15 -11.15 11.74
N TYR A 86 -13.93 -10.76 12.12
CA TYR A 86 -12.79 -10.67 11.19
C TYR A 86 -12.44 -12.02 10.55
N LYS A 87 -12.51 -13.10 11.34
CA LYS A 87 -12.33 -14.48 10.83
C LYS A 87 -13.48 -14.90 9.91
N ALA A 88 -14.72 -14.49 10.21
CA ALA A 88 -15.88 -14.73 9.36
C ALA A 88 -15.73 -14.04 8.00
N ILE A 89 -15.24 -12.80 7.95
CA ILE A 89 -14.88 -12.09 6.71
C ILE A 89 -13.94 -12.96 5.85
N SER A 90 -12.84 -13.45 6.42
CA SER A 90 -11.88 -14.28 5.68
C SER A 90 -12.50 -15.59 5.19
N ARG A 91 -13.36 -16.23 5.98
CA ARG A 91 -14.07 -17.46 5.58
C ARG A 91 -15.01 -17.21 4.40
N ILE A 92 -15.81 -16.15 4.42
CA ILE A 92 -16.71 -15.83 3.29
C ILE A 92 -15.93 -15.41 2.05
N SER A 93 -14.80 -14.71 2.18
CA SER A 93 -13.92 -14.36 1.05
C SER A 93 -13.33 -15.59 0.35
N ARG A 94 -13.00 -16.65 1.10
CA ARG A 94 -12.50 -17.92 0.51
C ARG A 94 -13.57 -18.61 -0.32
N ILE A 95 -14.82 -18.51 0.12
CA ILE A 95 -15.97 -19.16 -0.52
C ILE A 95 -16.42 -18.35 -1.74
N GLU A 96 -16.57 -17.04 -1.59
CA GLU A 96 -17.05 -16.13 -2.63
C GLU A 96 -15.97 -15.10 -3.00
N ARG A 97 -15.22 -15.44 -4.05
CA ARG A 97 -14.00 -14.73 -4.43
C ARG A 97 -14.23 -13.29 -4.89
N ARG A 98 -15.42 -12.96 -5.38
CA ARG A 98 -15.73 -11.55 -5.76
C ARG A 98 -15.80 -10.61 -4.55
N LEU A 99 -15.94 -11.16 -3.34
CA LEU A 99 -15.94 -10.36 -2.12
C LEU A 99 -14.54 -10.01 -1.63
N VAL A 100 -13.48 -10.68 -2.13
CA VAL A 100 -12.11 -10.49 -1.63
C VAL A 100 -11.69 -9.02 -1.67
N LYS A 101 -11.95 -8.29 -2.77
CA LYS A 101 -11.61 -6.87 -2.87
C LYS A 101 -12.42 -6.02 -1.86
N ARG A 102 -13.74 -6.21 -1.78
CA ARG A 102 -14.63 -5.49 -0.83
C ARG A 102 -14.22 -5.77 0.62
N ASN A 103 -13.95 -7.02 0.94
CA ASN A 103 -13.61 -7.45 2.29
C ASN A 103 -12.20 -7.03 2.70
N ALA A 104 -11.25 -6.95 1.75
CA ALA A 104 -9.94 -6.38 1.99
C ALA A 104 -10.02 -4.90 2.38
N ASP A 105 -10.92 -4.13 1.75
CA ASP A 105 -11.18 -2.72 2.11
C ASP A 105 -11.72 -2.58 3.55
N VAL A 106 -12.68 -3.44 3.93
CA VAL A 106 -13.17 -3.49 5.32
C VAL A 106 -12.06 -3.86 6.31
N LEU A 107 -11.27 -4.90 6.02
CA LEU A 107 -10.15 -5.30 6.87
C LEU A 107 -9.09 -4.19 6.98
N LEU A 108 -8.88 -3.42 5.91
CA LEU A 108 -7.97 -2.28 5.92
C LEU A 108 -8.42 -1.22 6.92
N GLN A 109 -9.71 -0.90 6.95
CA GLN A 109 -10.25 0.05 7.94
C GLN A 109 -10.08 -0.48 9.38
N LEU A 110 -10.29 -1.78 9.59
CA LEU A 110 -10.13 -2.44 10.90
C LEU A 110 -8.67 -2.47 11.39
N LEU A 111 -7.69 -2.24 10.52
CA LEU A 111 -6.27 -2.13 10.90
C LEU A 111 -6.01 -0.96 11.86
N GLN A 112 -6.92 0.01 11.92
CA GLN A 112 -6.84 1.17 12.81
C GLN A 112 -7.19 0.88 14.27
N SER A 113 -7.65 -0.33 14.60
CA SER A 113 -7.98 -0.72 15.98
C SER A 113 -6.83 -0.40 16.94
N ASP A 114 -7.16 0.17 18.09
CA ASP A 114 -6.19 0.46 19.16
C ASP A 114 -5.82 -0.82 19.95
N GLU A 115 -6.52 -1.93 19.70
CA GLU A 115 -6.31 -3.21 20.37
C GLU A 115 -5.28 -4.08 19.63
N PRO A 116 -4.07 -4.31 20.18
CA PRO A 116 -3.01 -5.03 19.46
C PRO A 116 -3.38 -6.47 19.08
N GLY A 117 -4.21 -7.11 19.90
CA GLY A 117 -4.73 -8.46 19.64
C GLY A 117 -5.63 -8.50 18.41
N GLU A 118 -6.45 -7.47 18.18
CA GLU A 118 -7.28 -7.34 16.99
C GLU A 118 -6.46 -7.05 15.75
N VAL A 119 -5.53 -6.09 15.85
CA VAL A 119 -4.62 -5.72 14.77
C VAL A 119 -3.85 -6.95 14.26
N SER A 120 -3.36 -7.81 15.16
CA SER A 120 -2.69 -9.06 14.77
C SER A 120 -3.59 -10.00 13.95
N VAL A 121 -4.89 -10.09 14.29
CA VAL A 121 -5.85 -10.92 13.56
C VAL A 121 -6.19 -10.29 12.22
N VAL A 122 -6.38 -8.97 12.16
CA VAL A 122 -6.63 -8.22 10.92
C VAL A 122 -5.45 -8.37 9.94
N LYS A 123 -4.21 -8.24 10.41
CA LYS A 123 -3.01 -8.47 9.60
C LYS A 123 -2.98 -9.89 9.02
N SER A 124 -3.29 -10.89 9.85
CA SER A 124 -3.38 -12.28 9.40
C SER A 124 -4.46 -12.46 8.32
N ALA A 125 -5.62 -11.84 8.50
CA ALA A 125 -6.71 -11.85 7.53
C ALA A 125 -6.31 -11.17 6.20
N LEU A 126 -5.60 -10.04 6.25
CA LEU A 126 -5.08 -9.35 5.06
C LEU A 126 -4.03 -10.20 4.31
N LEU A 127 -3.16 -10.92 5.03
CA LEU A 127 -2.23 -11.89 4.42
C LEU A 127 -2.99 -13.02 3.72
N GLU A 128 -4.02 -13.58 4.34
CA GLU A 128 -4.88 -14.55 3.68
C GLU A 128 -5.54 -13.96 2.42
N HIS A 129 -5.96 -12.69 2.44
CA HIS A 129 -6.53 -12.04 1.26
C HIS A 129 -5.51 -11.85 0.14
N LEU A 130 -4.23 -11.58 0.45
CA LEU A 130 -3.15 -11.57 -0.53
C LEU A 130 -2.91 -12.94 -1.15
N GLU A 131 -3.04 -14.03 -0.38
CA GLU A 131 -3.00 -15.39 -0.90
C GLU A 131 -4.22 -15.72 -1.77
N MET A 132 -5.38 -15.15 -1.42
CA MET A 132 -6.60 -15.28 -2.20
C MET A 132 -6.47 -14.52 -3.53
N ASP A 133 -6.47 -13.19 -3.51
CA ASP A 133 -6.39 -12.36 -4.72
C ASP A 133 -5.37 -11.25 -4.50
N ARG A 134 -4.09 -11.58 -4.73
CA ARG A 134 -2.98 -10.63 -4.59
C ARG A 134 -3.25 -9.32 -5.33
N LYS A 135 -3.69 -9.38 -6.58
CA LYS A 135 -3.91 -8.18 -7.41
C LYS A 135 -5.07 -7.34 -6.86
N GLY A 136 -6.17 -7.98 -6.51
CA GLY A 136 -7.33 -7.30 -5.94
C GLY A 136 -7.01 -6.65 -4.59
N THR A 137 -6.33 -7.38 -3.70
CA THR A 137 -5.94 -6.87 -2.38
C THR A 137 -4.89 -5.77 -2.46
N LEU A 138 -3.84 -5.94 -3.28
CA LEU A 138 -2.85 -4.88 -3.49
C LEU A 138 -3.45 -3.62 -4.10
N SER A 139 -4.43 -3.75 -5.00
CA SER A 139 -5.16 -2.58 -5.53
C SER A 139 -5.80 -1.77 -4.39
N VAL A 140 -6.44 -2.42 -3.41
CA VAL A 140 -7.05 -1.72 -2.27
C VAL A 140 -5.99 -1.02 -1.41
N LEU A 141 -4.88 -1.71 -1.11
CA LEU A 141 -3.79 -1.13 -0.32
C LEU A 141 -3.15 0.06 -1.05
N HIS A 142 -2.99 -0.03 -2.38
CA HIS A 142 -2.44 1.02 -3.22
C HIS A 142 -3.39 2.23 -3.36
N ASP A 143 -4.69 1.98 -3.50
CA ASP A 143 -5.71 3.03 -3.52
C ASP A 143 -5.65 3.88 -2.22
N GLN A 144 -5.41 3.25 -1.07
CA GLN A 144 -5.23 3.95 0.20
C GLN A 144 -3.94 4.79 0.28
N LEU A 145 -2.85 4.32 -0.35
CA LEU A 145 -1.57 5.04 -0.39
C LEU A 145 -1.59 6.23 -1.36
N THR A 146 -2.42 6.17 -2.40
CA THR A 146 -2.45 7.15 -3.50
C THR A 146 -3.55 8.20 -3.40
N SER A 147 -4.57 8.00 -2.56
CA SER A 147 -5.71 8.92 -2.50
C SER A 147 -5.25 10.36 -2.27
N VAL A 148 -5.74 11.33 -3.06
CA VAL A 148 -5.34 12.74 -2.96
C VAL A 148 -6.23 13.46 -1.94
N ASP A 149 -5.62 14.23 -1.03
CA ASP A 149 -6.30 14.88 0.12
C ASP A 149 -7.01 16.20 -0.25
N CYS A 150 -7.59 16.30 -1.44
CA CYS A 150 -8.34 17.48 -1.87
C CYS A 150 -9.63 17.61 -1.05
N ASP A 151 -9.86 18.77 -0.44
CA ASP A 151 -11.09 19.16 0.24
C ASP A 151 -11.43 18.46 1.57
N MET A 152 -10.46 17.78 2.19
CA MET A 152 -10.64 17.14 3.50
C MET A 152 -10.40 18.10 4.67
N ASP A 153 -11.16 17.93 5.76
CA ASP A 153 -10.86 18.60 7.03
C ASP A 153 -9.60 18.00 7.71
N GLU A 154 -9.13 18.65 8.78
CA GLU A 154 -7.90 18.25 9.47
C GLU A 154 -8.02 16.89 10.16
N GLU A 155 -9.20 16.53 10.65
CA GLU A 155 -9.44 15.25 11.33
C GLU A 155 -9.43 14.10 10.33
N GLU A 156 -10.12 14.26 9.20
CA GLU A 156 -10.14 13.27 8.12
C GLU A 156 -8.74 13.08 7.53
N ARG A 157 -7.98 14.17 7.36
CA ARG A 157 -6.58 14.12 6.92
C ARG A 157 -5.71 13.33 7.90
N ALA A 158 -5.85 13.58 9.20
CA ALA A 158 -5.11 12.86 10.24
C ALA A 158 -5.46 11.36 10.26
N MET A 159 -6.74 11.00 10.12
CA MET A 159 -7.18 9.61 10.04
C MET A 159 -6.59 8.91 8.81
N ARG A 160 -6.61 9.55 7.64
CA ARG A 160 -6.01 8.98 6.43
C ARG A 160 -4.51 8.80 6.54
N GLU A 161 -3.80 9.78 7.10
CA GLU A 161 -2.36 9.69 7.29
C GLU A 161 -1.99 8.56 8.26
N ARG A 162 -2.77 8.40 9.34
CA ARG A 162 -2.65 7.24 10.23
C ARG A 162 -2.84 5.93 9.48
N LEU A 163 -3.91 5.82 8.69
CA LEU A 163 -4.19 4.60 7.92
C LEU A 163 -3.07 4.32 6.90
N ARG A 164 -2.59 5.32 6.16
CA ARG A 164 -1.45 5.19 5.23
C ARG A 164 -0.20 4.65 5.93
N SER A 165 0.12 5.19 7.10
CA SER A 165 1.25 4.72 7.90
C SER A 165 1.09 3.25 8.32
N LEU A 166 -0.12 2.84 8.71
CA LEU A 166 -0.44 1.45 9.02
C LEU A 166 -0.33 0.53 7.80
N VAL A 167 -0.80 0.97 6.62
CA VAL A 167 -0.66 0.23 5.35
C VAL A 167 0.80 0.05 4.98
N SER A 168 1.59 1.13 5.03
CA SER A 168 3.04 1.09 4.75
C SER A 168 3.73 0.10 5.68
N SER A 169 3.48 0.20 6.98
CA SER A 169 4.04 -0.70 7.99
C SER A 169 3.64 -2.16 7.77
N PHE A 170 2.39 -2.43 7.40
CA PHE A 170 1.94 -3.78 7.06
C PHE A 170 2.68 -4.34 5.85
N LEU A 171 2.80 -3.56 4.77
CA LEU A 171 3.48 -3.97 3.54
C LEU A 171 4.97 -4.27 3.78
N THR A 172 5.64 -3.48 4.62
CA THR A 172 7.09 -3.57 4.85
C THR A 172 7.47 -4.61 5.90
N ASN A 173 6.64 -4.81 6.93
CA ASN A 173 6.98 -5.68 8.05
C ASN A 173 6.28 -7.04 8.00
N ASP A 174 5.02 -7.10 7.56
CA ASP A 174 4.20 -8.30 7.65
C ASP A 174 4.04 -8.99 6.28
N ALA A 175 3.73 -8.22 5.23
CA ALA A 175 3.44 -8.76 3.90
C ALA A 175 4.69 -8.94 3.02
N PHE A 176 5.83 -8.35 3.38
CA PHE A 176 7.03 -8.31 2.54
C PHE A 176 7.43 -9.67 1.97
N GLY A 177 7.38 -10.74 2.79
CA GLY A 177 7.74 -12.10 2.35
C GLY A 177 6.71 -12.77 1.42
N SER A 178 5.48 -12.26 1.38
CA SER A 178 4.37 -12.80 0.59
C SER A 178 4.18 -12.09 -0.75
N LEU A 179 4.85 -10.96 -0.95
CA LEU A 179 4.78 -10.14 -2.15
C LEU A 179 5.83 -10.59 -3.17
N ASP A 180 5.44 -10.61 -4.44
CA ASP A 180 6.42 -10.72 -5.52
C ASP A 180 7.25 -9.42 -5.63
N PRO A 181 8.50 -9.51 -6.10
CA PRO A 181 9.38 -8.36 -6.24
C PRO A 181 8.79 -7.21 -7.08
N GLU A 182 8.00 -7.51 -8.11
CA GLU A 182 7.33 -6.50 -8.93
C GLU A 182 6.29 -5.70 -8.13
N SER A 183 5.49 -6.36 -7.31
CA SER A 183 4.53 -5.72 -6.40
C SER A 183 5.22 -4.83 -5.37
N LEU A 184 6.38 -5.26 -4.86
CA LEU A 184 7.19 -4.48 -3.93
C LEU A 184 7.71 -3.18 -4.58
N VAL A 185 8.13 -3.22 -5.85
CA VAL A 185 8.54 -2.01 -6.58
C VAL A 185 7.38 -1.01 -6.69
N GLY A 186 6.15 -1.48 -6.93
CA GLY A 186 4.98 -0.63 -7.07
C GLY A 186 4.61 0.15 -5.81
N VAL A 187 5.01 -0.32 -4.63
CA VAL A 187 4.71 0.37 -3.36
C VAL A 187 5.80 1.36 -2.94
N VAL A 188 7.02 1.23 -3.45
CA VAL A 188 8.19 2.09 -3.11
C VAL A 188 7.89 3.60 -3.14
N PRO A 189 7.13 4.15 -4.10
CA PRO A 189 6.86 5.59 -4.14
C PRO A 189 6.17 6.12 -2.87
N TYR A 190 5.45 5.27 -2.14
CA TYR A 190 4.59 5.66 -1.03
C TYR A 190 5.15 5.33 0.36
N LEU A 191 6.30 4.66 0.43
CA LEU A 191 6.90 4.25 1.70
C LEU A 191 7.65 5.43 2.35
N SER A 192 8.02 5.32 3.62
CA SER A 192 9.03 6.22 4.19
C SER A 192 10.41 5.99 3.54
N LEU A 193 11.32 6.97 3.66
CA LEU A 193 12.68 6.84 3.11
C LEU A 193 13.40 5.60 3.66
N ALA A 194 13.32 5.36 4.98
CA ALA A 194 13.96 4.22 5.63
C ALA A 194 13.41 2.88 5.14
N GLU A 195 12.10 2.81 4.90
CA GLU A 195 11.46 1.63 4.32
C GLU A 195 11.87 1.41 2.86
N ALA A 196 11.93 2.47 2.05
CA ALA A 196 12.38 2.39 0.66
C ALA A 196 13.84 1.91 0.58
N GLU A 197 14.74 2.45 1.40
CA GLU A 197 16.13 1.99 1.52
C GLU A 197 16.21 0.50 1.85
N HIS A 198 15.37 0.03 2.79
CA HIS A 198 15.32 -1.37 3.19
C HIS A 198 14.89 -2.29 2.04
N ILE A 199 13.92 -1.86 1.22
CA ILE A 199 13.43 -2.64 0.07
C ILE A 199 14.46 -2.67 -1.06
N VAL A 200 15.11 -1.53 -1.36
CA VAL A 200 16.09 -1.41 -2.46
C VAL A 200 17.18 -2.47 -2.38
N HIS A 201 17.66 -2.79 -1.17
CA HIS A 201 18.70 -3.80 -0.95
C HIS A 201 18.24 -5.25 -1.07
N LYS A 202 16.93 -5.52 -1.10
CA LYS A 202 16.37 -6.86 -1.10
C LYS A 202 15.82 -7.29 -2.46
N LEU A 203 15.68 -6.37 -3.40
CA LEU A 203 15.10 -6.65 -4.71
C LEU A 203 16.13 -7.23 -5.69
N PRO A 204 15.70 -8.12 -6.61
CA PRO A 204 16.59 -8.69 -7.62
C PRO A 204 17.03 -7.64 -8.63
N GLU A 205 18.27 -7.79 -9.14
CA GLU A 205 18.86 -6.89 -10.14
C GLU A 205 18.03 -6.81 -11.43
N SER A 206 17.27 -7.86 -11.76
CA SER A 206 16.36 -7.87 -12.91
C SER A 206 15.30 -6.77 -12.88
N LEU A 207 14.98 -6.24 -11.69
CA LEU A 207 14.02 -5.16 -11.52
C LEU A 207 14.66 -3.78 -11.32
N SER A 208 15.98 -3.65 -11.45
CA SER A 208 16.69 -2.42 -11.14
C SER A 208 16.20 -1.21 -11.94
N LYS A 209 15.79 -1.41 -13.21
CA LYS A 209 15.22 -0.34 -14.02
C LYS A 209 13.86 0.12 -13.49
N GLN A 210 12.95 -0.79 -13.15
CA GLN A 210 11.64 -0.40 -12.60
C GLN A 210 11.79 0.22 -11.22
N LEU A 211 12.71 -0.29 -10.40
CA LEU A 211 13.01 0.27 -9.09
C LEU A 211 13.54 1.71 -9.19
N LEU A 212 14.46 1.99 -10.12
CA LEU A 212 14.91 3.37 -10.36
C LEU A 212 13.73 4.26 -10.79
N GLN A 213 12.84 3.80 -11.66
CA GLN A 213 11.66 4.56 -12.06
C GLN A 213 10.76 4.88 -10.85
N ALA A 214 10.51 3.90 -9.98
CA ALA A 214 9.73 4.09 -8.75
C ALA A 214 10.41 5.08 -7.77
N LEU A 215 11.74 5.02 -7.62
CA LEU A 215 12.50 5.99 -6.83
C LEU A 215 12.41 7.40 -7.42
N LEU A 216 12.45 7.55 -8.74
CA LEU A 216 12.31 8.86 -9.40
C LEU A 216 10.88 9.42 -9.34
N GLU A 217 9.88 8.55 -9.36
CA GLU A 217 8.49 8.92 -9.07
C GLU A 217 8.35 9.45 -7.64
N ARG A 218 8.98 8.76 -6.67
CA ARG A 218 9.09 9.24 -5.27
C ARG A 218 9.74 10.62 -5.18
N VAL A 219 10.85 10.86 -5.89
CA VAL A 219 11.49 12.19 -5.96
C VAL A 219 10.50 13.23 -6.48
N THR A 220 9.72 12.89 -7.51
CA THR A 220 8.74 13.81 -8.11
C THR A 220 7.60 14.18 -7.17
N THR A 221 7.06 13.21 -6.44
CA THR A 221 5.98 13.45 -5.46
C THR A 221 6.43 14.37 -4.33
N THR A 222 7.65 14.17 -3.81
CA THR A 222 8.21 15.03 -2.74
C THR A 222 8.58 16.42 -3.24
N LEU A 223 9.00 16.55 -4.50
CA LEU A 223 9.44 17.81 -5.10
C LEU A 223 8.38 18.92 -5.04
N GLY A 224 7.09 18.55 -5.11
CA GLY A 224 5.98 19.50 -5.00
C GLY A 224 5.87 20.20 -3.65
N SER A 225 6.54 19.71 -2.60
CA SER A 225 6.46 20.23 -1.23
C SER A 225 7.63 21.15 -0.83
N SER A 226 8.87 20.76 -1.13
CA SER A 226 10.09 21.54 -0.89
C SER A 226 11.31 20.78 -1.43
N PHE A 227 12.18 21.43 -2.20
CA PHE A 227 13.38 20.78 -2.73
C PHE A 227 14.32 20.25 -1.64
N SER A 228 14.45 20.96 -0.51
CA SER A 228 15.31 20.53 0.59
C SER A 228 14.85 19.20 1.19
N ARG A 229 13.53 18.92 1.16
CA ARG A 229 12.96 17.65 1.61
C ARG A 229 13.18 16.51 0.63
N THR A 230 13.34 16.81 -0.66
CA THR A 230 13.56 15.84 -1.75
C THR A 230 15.01 15.38 -1.89
N ARG A 231 15.96 16.07 -1.24
CA ARG A 231 17.39 15.75 -1.34
C ARG A 231 17.69 14.29 -0.98
N PRO A 232 17.21 13.74 0.15
CA PRO A 232 17.50 12.36 0.53
C PRO A 232 16.95 11.34 -0.48
N GLU A 233 15.77 11.57 -1.05
CA GLU A 233 15.16 10.71 -2.06
C GLU A 233 15.99 10.69 -3.35
N LEU A 234 16.46 11.87 -3.78
CA LEU A 234 17.29 11.99 -4.98
C LEU A 234 18.70 11.41 -4.75
N GLU A 235 19.21 11.45 -3.52
CA GLU A 235 20.44 10.75 -3.13
C GLU A 235 20.27 9.24 -3.17
N LEU A 236 19.16 8.70 -2.66
CA LEU A 236 18.87 7.28 -2.74
C LEU A 236 18.86 6.79 -4.20
N ALA A 237 18.14 7.49 -5.08
CA ALA A 237 18.10 7.17 -6.51
C ALA A 237 19.49 7.27 -7.18
N GLN A 238 20.32 8.24 -6.79
CA GLN A 238 21.68 8.37 -7.29
C GLN A 238 22.60 7.26 -6.78
N ASN A 239 22.59 6.96 -5.49
CA ASN A 239 23.46 5.94 -4.90
C ASN A 239 23.15 4.56 -5.51
N PHE A 240 21.87 4.29 -5.79
CA PHE A 240 21.43 3.09 -6.51
C PHE A 240 22.09 2.93 -7.90
N VAL A 241 22.35 4.05 -8.59
CA VAL A 241 23.00 4.07 -9.92
C VAL A 241 24.53 4.16 -9.83
N LEU A 242 25.05 5.11 -9.06
CA LEU A 242 26.46 5.50 -9.07
C LEU A 242 27.32 4.60 -8.17
N GLU A 243 26.82 4.29 -6.98
CA GLU A 243 27.56 3.53 -5.97
C GLU A 243 27.27 2.04 -6.09
N GLN A 244 26.00 1.67 -6.11
CA GLN A 244 25.57 0.26 -6.16
C GLN A 244 25.64 -0.31 -7.59
N ARG A 245 25.61 0.55 -8.62
CA ARG A 245 25.70 0.16 -10.05
C ARG A 245 24.66 -0.88 -10.49
N MET A 246 23.48 -0.84 -9.87
CA MET A 246 22.40 -1.79 -10.13
C MET A 246 21.74 -1.57 -11.50
N THR A 247 21.81 -0.35 -12.03
CA THR A 247 21.24 0.00 -13.33
C THR A 247 22.03 1.10 -14.04
N GLY A 248 21.80 1.27 -15.33
CA GLY A 248 22.45 2.28 -16.15
C GLY A 248 21.99 3.71 -15.79
N PRO A 249 22.82 4.74 -16.07
CA PRO A 249 22.55 6.11 -15.68
C PRO A 249 21.51 6.82 -16.56
N LEU A 250 21.03 6.19 -17.63
CA LEU A 250 20.22 6.84 -18.66
C LEU A 250 18.91 7.43 -18.11
N GLU A 251 18.13 6.65 -17.35
CA GLU A 251 16.84 7.13 -16.82
C GLU A 251 17.03 8.23 -15.76
N LEU A 252 18.08 8.11 -14.93
CA LEU A 252 18.46 9.15 -13.98
C LEU A 252 18.83 10.45 -14.72
N LEU A 253 19.63 10.35 -15.78
CA LEU A 253 20.06 11.52 -16.56
C LEU A 253 18.89 12.18 -17.31
N ARG A 254 17.96 11.39 -17.85
CA ARG A 254 16.69 11.90 -18.42
C ARG A 254 15.89 12.65 -17.36
N TYR A 255 15.79 12.11 -16.16
CA TYR A 255 15.10 12.79 -15.06
C TYR A 255 15.71 14.16 -14.75
N TYR A 256 17.04 14.23 -14.63
CA TYR A 256 17.74 15.51 -14.47
C TYR A 256 17.40 16.49 -15.58
N ARG A 257 17.52 16.06 -16.84
CA ARG A 257 17.23 16.88 -18.03
C ARG A 257 15.78 17.40 -18.03
N ASP A 258 14.83 16.52 -17.75
CA ASP A 258 13.41 16.76 -17.96
C ASP A 258 12.76 17.51 -16.79
N HIS A 259 13.32 17.40 -15.58
CA HIS A 259 12.72 17.97 -14.37
C HIS A 259 13.61 18.99 -13.67
N LEU A 260 14.93 18.72 -13.56
CA LEU A 260 15.80 19.46 -12.65
C LEU A 260 16.69 20.51 -13.34
N THR A 261 16.88 20.44 -14.66
CA THR A 261 17.67 21.43 -15.42
C THR A 261 16.81 22.50 -16.11
N LYS A 262 15.50 22.52 -15.87
CA LYS A 262 14.61 23.55 -16.40
C LYS A 262 14.87 24.88 -15.70
N THR A 263 14.99 25.96 -16.47
CA THR A 263 15.26 27.31 -15.96
C THR A 263 14.24 27.72 -14.91
N THR A 264 12.95 27.51 -15.19
CA THR A 264 11.85 27.81 -14.28
C THR A 264 11.94 27.11 -12.93
N PHE A 265 12.53 25.92 -12.89
CA PHE A 265 12.71 25.17 -11.64
C PHE A 265 13.92 25.69 -10.87
N LEU A 266 15.05 25.90 -11.55
CA LEU A 266 16.30 26.38 -10.96
C LEU A 266 16.17 27.79 -10.38
N ASP A 267 15.40 28.68 -11.02
CA ASP A 267 15.12 30.03 -10.50
C ASP A 267 14.42 30.01 -9.13
N GLN A 268 13.65 28.95 -8.84
CA GLN A 268 12.91 28.81 -7.57
C GLN A 268 13.77 28.27 -6.43
N LEU A 269 14.94 27.71 -6.73
CA LEU A 269 15.82 27.11 -5.73
C LEU A 269 16.64 28.16 -4.99
N THR A 270 16.86 27.92 -3.70
CA THR A 270 17.81 28.71 -2.91
C THR A 270 19.23 28.49 -3.43
N GLN A 271 20.13 29.45 -3.19
CA GLN A 271 21.55 29.30 -3.52
C GLN A 271 22.16 27.95 -3.06
N PRO A 272 22.06 27.53 -1.78
CA PRO A 272 22.64 26.26 -1.34
C PRO A 272 21.96 25.03 -1.95
N ASP A 273 20.69 25.12 -2.36
CA ASP A 273 20.01 24.05 -3.10
C ASP A 273 20.56 23.89 -4.51
N ARG A 274 20.85 25.01 -5.17
CA ARG A 274 21.44 25.01 -6.52
C ARG A 274 22.84 24.45 -6.53
N GLU A 275 23.70 24.91 -5.62
CA GLU A 275 25.07 24.40 -5.48
C GLU A 275 25.08 22.88 -5.25
N TRP A 276 24.22 22.41 -4.36
CA TRP A 276 24.07 20.98 -4.07
C TRP A 276 23.61 20.20 -5.31
N LEU A 277 22.57 20.67 -6.00
CA LEU A 277 22.03 20.02 -7.20
C LEU A 277 23.08 19.92 -8.31
N LEU A 278 23.85 21.00 -8.51
CA LEU A 278 24.93 21.04 -9.51
C LEU A 278 26.05 20.06 -9.17
N GLY A 279 26.42 19.93 -7.90
CA GLY A 279 27.38 18.92 -7.45
C GLY A 279 26.91 17.48 -7.72
N LYS A 280 25.62 17.20 -7.49
CA LYS A 280 25.02 15.89 -7.81
C LYS A 280 24.98 15.62 -9.31
N LEU A 281 24.55 16.61 -10.12
CA LEU A 281 24.57 16.51 -11.57
C LEU A 281 25.97 16.27 -12.13
N ALA A 282 26.98 16.97 -11.61
CA ALA A 282 28.37 16.78 -11.99
C ALA A 282 28.86 15.35 -11.69
N SER A 283 28.43 14.78 -10.56
CA SER A 283 28.74 13.39 -10.19
C SER A 283 28.15 12.39 -11.19
N VAL A 284 26.89 12.58 -11.60
CA VAL A 284 26.24 11.75 -12.62
C VAL A 284 26.92 11.89 -13.98
N LEU A 285 27.24 13.12 -14.41
CA LEU A 285 27.93 13.37 -15.67
C LEU A 285 29.34 12.75 -15.70
N SER A 286 30.09 12.83 -14.58
CA SER A 286 31.41 12.20 -14.45
C SER A 286 31.32 10.68 -14.54
N PHE A 287 30.27 10.08 -13.99
CA PHE A 287 30.02 8.64 -14.11
C PHE A 287 29.71 8.24 -15.57
N VAL A 288 28.86 9.00 -16.25
CA VAL A 288 28.50 8.78 -17.67
C VAL A 288 29.72 8.84 -18.59
N GLN A 289 30.63 9.79 -18.37
CA GLN A 289 31.85 9.94 -19.17
C GLN A 289 32.76 8.71 -19.15
N ARG A 290 32.64 7.83 -18.16
CA ARG A 290 33.43 6.59 -18.07
C ARG A 290 32.89 5.47 -18.98
N SER A 291 31.71 5.65 -19.57
CA SER A 291 31.03 4.66 -20.43
C SER A 291 30.50 5.31 -21.74
N PRO A 292 31.37 5.76 -22.65
CA PRO A 292 31.00 6.62 -23.79
C PRO A 292 30.33 5.91 -24.99
N SER A 293 30.06 4.61 -24.89
CA SER A 293 29.68 3.78 -26.04
C SER A 293 28.20 3.88 -26.46
N ASP A 294 27.35 4.48 -25.62
CA ASP A 294 25.89 4.53 -25.82
C ASP A 294 25.47 5.87 -26.44
N GLN A 295 24.96 5.82 -27.68
CA GLN A 295 24.55 7.00 -28.44
C GLN A 295 23.36 7.73 -27.80
N GLU A 296 22.44 7.01 -27.15
CA GLU A 296 21.29 7.61 -26.49
C GLU A 296 21.69 8.31 -25.19
N LEU A 297 22.64 7.72 -24.46
CA LEU A 297 23.23 8.31 -23.27
C LEU A 297 23.97 9.61 -23.62
N LEU A 298 24.76 9.60 -24.70
CA LEU A 298 25.43 10.80 -25.21
C LEU A 298 24.43 11.89 -25.57
N GLN A 299 23.38 11.59 -26.34
CA GLN A 299 22.35 12.58 -26.69
C GLN A 299 21.69 13.20 -25.45
N THR A 300 21.38 12.38 -24.45
CA THR A 300 20.80 12.85 -23.19
C THR A 300 21.79 13.73 -22.42
N GLN A 301 23.06 13.35 -22.39
CA GLN A 301 24.15 14.13 -21.81
C GLN A 301 24.29 15.50 -22.48
N TRP A 302 24.25 15.57 -23.81
CA TRP A 302 24.28 16.84 -24.53
C TRP A 302 23.09 17.73 -24.18
N GLY A 303 21.89 17.17 -23.99
CA GLY A 303 20.73 17.92 -23.53
C GLY A 303 20.93 18.56 -22.16
N VAL A 304 21.54 17.84 -21.22
CA VAL A 304 21.91 18.37 -19.90
C VAL A 304 23.00 19.44 -20.03
N VAL A 305 24.04 19.18 -20.84
CA VAL A 305 25.14 20.13 -21.07
C VAL A 305 24.67 21.41 -21.77
N ALA A 306 23.66 21.33 -22.63
CA ALA A 306 23.07 22.51 -23.26
C ALA A 306 22.37 23.42 -22.25
N ALA A 307 21.92 22.90 -21.09
CA ALA A 307 21.44 23.70 -19.97
C ALA A 307 22.59 24.29 -19.12
N CYS A 308 23.83 23.87 -19.30
CA CYS A 308 24.98 24.32 -18.51
C CYS A 308 25.27 25.83 -18.56
N PRO A 309 25.12 26.58 -19.66
CA PRO A 309 25.35 28.02 -19.65
C PRO A 309 24.50 28.73 -18.61
N TYR A 310 23.22 28.34 -18.48
CA TYR A 310 22.32 28.88 -17.47
C TYR A 310 22.65 28.35 -16.06
N LEU A 311 22.98 27.06 -15.92
CA LEU A 311 23.45 26.50 -14.64
C LEU A 311 24.73 27.24 -14.13
N LEU A 312 25.63 27.61 -15.05
CA LEU A 312 26.85 28.35 -14.78
C LEU A 312 26.58 29.84 -14.55
N GLU A 313 25.63 30.46 -15.24
CA GLU A 313 25.20 31.83 -14.96
C GLU A 313 24.63 31.95 -13.55
N VAL A 314 23.79 30.99 -13.17
CA VAL A 314 23.22 30.88 -11.82
C VAL A 314 24.30 30.58 -10.76
N TRP A 315 25.36 29.84 -11.12
CA TRP A 315 26.55 29.66 -10.28
C TRP A 315 27.41 30.94 -10.20
N CYS A 316 27.60 31.67 -11.30
CA CYS A 316 28.43 32.87 -11.32
C CYS A 316 27.73 34.08 -10.66
N ALA A 317 26.40 34.07 -10.57
CA ALA A 317 25.61 35.08 -9.87
C ALA A 317 25.66 34.96 -8.33
N LEU A 318 26.43 34.01 -7.79
CA LEU A 318 26.64 33.83 -6.35
C LEU A 318 27.49 34.99 -5.80
N PRO A 319 27.08 35.69 -4.73
CA PRO A 319 27.93 36.67 -4.09
C PRO A 319 29.18 35.97 -3.53
N THR A 320 30.36 36.49 -3.86
CA THR A 320 31.69 36.03 -3.44
C THR A 320 31.99 36.27 -1.96
N THR A 321 31.00 36.07 -1.08
CA THR A 321 31.14 36.18 0.36
C THR A 321 31.07 34.80 0.98
N ASN A 322 32.25 34.18 1.13
CA ASN A 322 32.63 33.04 1.99
C ASN A 322 33.47 31.98 1.26
N LEU A 323 34.51 32.43 0.55
CA LEU A 323 35.70 31.61 0.30
C LEU A 323 36.84 32.17 1.18
N HIS A 324 36.77 31.85 2.47
CA HIS A 324 37.89 31.83 3.42
C HIS A 324 37.71 30.65 4.37
#